data_AF-A0A7V2MF51-F1
#
_entry.id   AF-A0A7V2MF51-F1
#
_cell.length_a   1.000
_cell.length_b   1.000
_cell.length_c   1.000
_cell.angle_alpha   90.00
_cell.angle_beta   90.00
_cell.angle_gamma   90.00
#
_symmetry.space_group_name_H-M   'P 1'
#
loop_
_entity.id
_entity.type
_entity.pdbx_description
1 polymer ?
#
loop_
_entity_poly.entity_id
_entity_poly.type
_entity_poly.pdbx_seq_one_letter_code
_entity_poly.pdbx_strand_id
1 'polypeptide(L)'
;MVGVGDRVTYGRAGVRGKLAVGLWAHPAPIDFDRDGDIDLIVGCPDRPYNGTYLFRNIGSRSEPVYSRAERMGKGHKDLVAADFNGDGALDLVASGGYYSDVRTHRMEKWIPVRLDRDYHVGR
;
A
#
# COMPACT_ATOMS: atom_id res chain seq x y z
N MET A 1 -9.69 -18.09 -10.62
CA MET A 1 -10.63 -18.01 -11.76
C MET A 1 -9.99 -17.17 -12.86
N VAL A 2 -9.70 -17.87 -13.97
CA VAL A 2 -9.36 -17.53 -15.37
C VAL A 2 -8.99 -16.07 -15.77
N GLY A 3 -7.83 -15.92 -16.43
CA GLY A 3 -7.49 -14.75 -17.26
C GLY A 3 -6.00 -14.57 -17.53
N VAL A 4 -5.48 -15.29 -18.52
CA VAL A 4 -4.11 -15.22 -19.05
C VAL A 4 -3.90 -13.89 -19.80
N GLY A 5 -2.77 -13.21 -19.58
CA GLY A 5 -2.29 -12.08 -20.37
C GLY A 5 -2.64 -10.70 -19.80
N ASP A 6 -1.60 -10.01 -19.30
CA ASP A 6 -1.53 -8.60 -18.89
C ASP A 6 -2.72 -8.00 -18.13
N ARG A 7 -2.67 -8.00 -16.80
CA ARG A 7 -3.69 -7.33 -15.97
C ARG A 7 -3.12 -6.55 -14.81
N VAL A 8 -2.32 -5.55 -15.13
CA VAL A 8 -2.53 -4.27 -14.44
C VAL A 8 -3.39 -3.42 -15.38
N THR A 9 -4.70 -3.62 -15.33
CA THR A 9 -5.65 -2.83 -16.12
C THR A 9 -5.79 -1.45 -15.49
N TYR A 10 -5.40 -0.43 -16.23
CA TYR A 10 -5.34 0.95 -15.78
C TYR A 10 -6.54 1.75 -16.25
N GLY A 11 -7.07 2.62 -15.40
CA GLY A 11 -8.07 3.61 -15.82
C GLY A 11 -7.47 4.54 -16.87
N ARG A 12 -7.98 4.48 -18.10
CA ARG A 12 -7.97 5.64 -19.00
C ARG A 12 -9.14 6.53 -18.56
N ALA A 13 -9.06 7.85 -18.78
CA ALA A 13 -10.25 8.70 -18.72
C ALA A 13 -11.34 8.07 -19.63
N GLY A 14 -12.45 7.63 -19.04
CA GLY A 14 -13.53 6.89 -19.73
C GLY A 14 -13.55 5.36 -19.58
N VAL A 15 -12.53 4.72 -18.98
CA VAL A 15 -12.51 3.26 -18.73
C VAL A 15 -12.64 2.98 -17.23
N ARG A 16 -13.83 2.53 -16.82
CA ARG A 16 -14.11 1.95 -15.49
C ARG A 16 -13.57 0.51 -15.42
N GLY A 17 -12.24 0.37 -15.45
CA GLY A 17 -11.58 -0.94 -15.36
C GLY A 17 -11.45 -1.43 -13.91
N LYS A 18 -11.45 -2.74 -13.70
CA LYS A 18 -11.17 -3.34 -12.38
C LYS A 18 -9.70 -3.11 -12.00
N LEU A 19 -9.46 -2.62 -10.80
CA LEU A 19 -8.15 -2.66 -10.15
C LEU A 19 -7.73 -4.13 -9.97
N ALA A 20 -6.51 -4.47 -10.37
CA ALA A 20 -5.99 -5.83 -10.25
C ALA A 20 -4.50 -5.81 -9.91
N VAL A 21 -4.14 -6.47 -8.81
CA VAL A 21 -2.75 -6.73 -8.39
C VAL A 21 -2.45 -8.22 -8.25
N GLY A 22 -3.40 -9.10 -8.61
CA GLY A 22 -3.30 -10.54 -8.44
C GLY A 22 -4.27 -11.11 -7.40
N LEU A 23 -4.01 -12.34 -6.96
CA LEU A 23 -4.74 -13.01 -5.89
C LEU A 23 -4.29 -12.46 -4.53
N TRP A 24 -5.20 -12.43 -3.55
CA TRP A 24 -4.93 -12.00 -2.16
C TRP A 24 -4.38 -10.57 -2.07
N ALA A 25 -5.16 -9.62 -2.56
CA ALA A 25 -4.87 -8.20 -2.42
C ALA A 25 -5.14 -7.73 -0.98
N HIS A 26 -4.19 -6.98 -0.41
CA HIS A 26 -4.28 -6.36 0.91
C HIS A 26 -4.25 -4.83 0.74
N PRO A 27 -5.41 -4.17 0.54
CA PRO A 27 -5.48 -2.72 0.36
C PRO A 27 -5.35 -1.96 1.69
N ALA A 28 -4.65 -0.83 1.64
CA ALA A 28 -4.48 0.15 2.69
C ALA A 28 -4.78 1.55 2.09
N PRO A 29 -5.86 2.22 2.53
CA PRO A 29 -6.16 3.59 2.12
C PRO A 29 -5.08 4.56 2.60
N ILE A 30 -4.71 5.54 1.78
CA ILE A 30 -3.71 6.56 2.11
C ILE A 30 -4.01 7.84 1.31
N ASP A 31 -3.73 9.02 1.87
CA ASP A 31 -3.70 10.29 1.13
C ASP A 31 -2.23 10.60 0.79
N PHE A 32 -1.69 9.97 -0.25
CA PHE A 32 -0.25 9.88 -0.48
C PHE A 32 0.35 11.23 -0.88
N ASP A 33 -0.35 12.00 -1.72
CA ASP A 33 0.09 13.31 -2.19
C ASP A 33 -0.53 14.50 -1.45
N ARG A 34 -1.41 14.25 -0.47
CA ARG A 34 -2.03 15.25 0.43
C ARG A 34 -2.98 16.21 -0.28
N ASP A 35 -3.66 15.73 -1.31
CA ASP A 35 -4.69 16.48 -2.00
C ASP A 35 -6.10 16.26 -1.40
N GLY A 36 -6.22 15.33 -0.46
CA GLY A 36 -7.47 15.00 0.24
C GLY A 36 -8.32 13.94 -0.48
N ASP A 37 -7.86 13.44 -1.62
CA ASP A 37 -8.41 12.30 -2.32
C ASP A 37 -7.70 11.02 -1.86
N ILE A 38 -8.49 10.00 -1.49
CA ILE A 38 -7.92 8.78 -0.93
C ILE A 38 -7.37 7.88 -2.05
N ASP A 39 -6.05 7.70 -2.03
CA ASP A 39 -5.29 6.73 -2.81
C ASP A 39 -5.36 5.32 -2.20
N LEU A 40 -4.77 4.35 -2.92
CA LEU A 40 -4.64 2.99 -2.46
C LEU A 40 -3.19 2.51 -2.54
N ILE A 41 -2.67 2.03 -1.41
CA ILE A 41 -1.54 1.12 -1.41
C ILE A 41 -2.06 -0.30 -1.28
N VAL A 42 -1.59 -1.20 -2.14
CA VAL A 42 -2.07 -2.58 -2.17
C VAL A 42 -0.88 -3.53 -2.10
N GLY A 43 -0.79 -4.26 -1.00
CA GLY A 43 0.13 -5.37 -0.84
C GLY A 43 -0.38 -6.62 -1.57
N CYS A 44 0.49 -7.28 -2.32
CA CYS A 44 0.26 -8.59 -2.91
C CYS A 44 1.53 -9.42 -2.78
N PRO A 45 1.70 -10.20 -1.71
CA PRO A 45 2.88 -11.05 -1.51
C PRO A 45 2.87 -12.31 -2.39
N ASP A 46 1.74 -12.61 -3.03
CA ASP A 46 1.58 -13.80 -3.86
C ASP A 46 2.24 -13.66 -5.22
N ARG A 47 2.71 -14.79 -5.77
CA ARG A 47 3.28 -14.87 -7.11
C ARG A 47 2.16 -14.85 -8.17
N PRO A 48 2.39 -14.29 -9.37
CA PRO A 48 3.67 -13.82 -9.90
C PRO A 48 4.04 -12.37 -9.52
N TYR A 49 3.16 -11.61 -8.87
CA TYR A 49 3.34 -10.16 -8.69
C TYR A 49 4.29 -9.81 -7.54
N ASN A 50 4.12 -10.42 -6.36
CA ASN A 50 4.98 -10.28 -5.18
C ASN A 50 5.50 -8.84 -4.97
N GLY A 51 4.59 -7.92 -4.72
CA GLY A 51 4.87 -6.50 -4.63
C GLY A 51 3.85 -5.73 -3.81
N THR A 52 4.25 -4.53 -3.39
CA THR A 52 3.34 -3.49 -2.91
C THR A 52 3.22 -2.44 -3.99
N TYR A 53 1.99 -2.00 -4.29
CA TYR A 53 1.68 -1.11 -5.39
C TYR A 53 0.88 0.10 -4.93
N LEU A 54 1.26 1.30 -5.39
CA LEU A 54 0.49 2.53 -5.21
C LEU A 54 -0.43 2.75 -6.42
N PHE A 55 -1.67 3.13 -6.15
CA PHE A 55 -2.65 3.60 -7.11
C PHE A 55 -3.13 4.97 -6.66
N ARG A 56 -2.77 6.02 -7.39
CA ARG A 56 -3.22 7.38 -7.07
C ARG A 56 -4.66 7.60 -7.52
N ASN A 57 -5.49 8.21 -6.70
CA ASN A 57 -6.81 8.67 -7.08
C ASN A 57 -6.66 9.96 -7.90
N ILE A 58 -6.76 9.83 -9.22
CA ILE A 58 -6.76 10.94 -10.19
C ILE A 58 -8.18 11.44 -10.49
N GLY A 59 -9.17 11.00 -9.73
CA GLY A 59 -10.57 11.38 -9.84
C GLY A 59 -10.94 12.42 -8.78
N SER A 60 -11.89 12.05 -7.91
CA SER A 60 -12.23 12.82 -6.72
C SER A 60 -12.55 11.88 -5.56
N ARG A 61 -12.69 12.42 -4.35
CA ARG A 61 -13.13 11.67 -3.18
C ARG A 61 -14.50 11.00 -3.34
N SER A 62 -15.44 11.63 -4.06
CA SER A 62 -16.79 11.09 -4.30
C SER A 62 -16.88 10.19 -5.54
N GLU A 63 -15.99 10.39 -6.52
CA GLU A 63 -15.92 9.59 -7.73
C GLU A 63 -14.45 9.21 -8.00
N PRO A 64 -13.92 8.21 -7.26
CA PRO A 64 -12.52 7.86 -7.36
C PRO A 64 -12.19 7.20 -8.70
N VAL A 65 -11.09 7.64 -9.31
CA VAL A 65 -10.52 7.06 -10.53
C VAL A 65 -9.05 6.82 -10.28
N TYR A 66 -8.59 5.58 -10.41
CA TYR A 66 -7.23 5.25 -10.01
C TYR A 66 -6.25 5.20 -11.19
N SER A 67 -5.03 5.70 -10.94
CA SER A 67 -3.92 5.75 -11.86
C SER A 67 -3.35 4.37 -12.18
N ARG A 68 -2.25 4.37 -12.94
CA ARG A 68 -1.44 3.16 -13.08
C ARG A 68 -0.82 2.75 -11.76
N ALA A 69 -0.81 1.43 -11.49
CA ALA A 69 -0.08 0.84 -10.38
C ALA A 69 1.40 1.18 -10.49
N GLU A 70 1.95 1.68 -9.39
CA GLU A 70 3.35 1.99 -9.26
C GLU A 70 3.96 1.06 -8.21
N ARG A 71 4.99 0.29 -8.58
CA ARG A 71 5.60 -0.66 -7.65
C ARG A 71 6.41 0.09 -6.59
N MET A 72 6.01 -0.04 -5.33
CA MET A 72 6.64 0.58 -4.17
C MET A 72 7.71 -0.30 -3.52
N GLY A 73 7.53 -1.62 -3.54
CA GLY A 73 8.43 -2.53 -2.82
C GLY A 73 7.95 -3.98 -2.79
N LYS A 74 8.49 -4.76 -1.84
CA LYS A 74 8.07 -6.15 -1.58
C LYS A 74 6.61 -6.22 -1.12
N GLY A 75 5.93 -7.32 -1.37
CA GLY A 75 4.54 -7.53 -0.93
C GLY A 75 4.43 -7.67 0.60
N HIS A 76 3.37 -7.09 1.16
CA HIS A 76 3.00 -7.17 2.57
C HIS A 76 1.51 -7.56 2.70
N LYS A 77 1.10 -8.03 3.88
CA LYS A 77 -0.29 -8.50 4.14
C LYS A 77 -1.07 -7.59 5.08
N ASP A 78 -0.38 -6.62 5.65
CA ASP A 78 -0.65 -6.01 6.96
C ASP A 78 -0.25 -4.54 6.99
N LEU A 79 -0.29 -3.88 5.83
CA LEU A 79 0.05 -2.46 5.71
C LEU A 79 -1.03 -1.58 6.32
N VAL A 80 -0.61 -0.61 7.11
CA VAL A 80 -1.48 0.47 7.63
C VAL A 80 -0.76 1.80 7.40
N ALA A 81 -1.45 2.76 6.77
CA ALA A 81 -0.94 4.11 6.63
C ALA A 81 -1.31 4.95 7.85
N ALA A 82 -0.32 5.59 8.47
CA ALA A 82 -0.51 6.49 9.60
C ALA A 82 0.72 7.39 9.77
N ASP A 83 0.59 8.52 10.44
CA ASP A 83 1.75 9.20 11.05
C ASP A 83 2.10 8.44 12.34
N PHE A 84 2.92 7.40 12.22
CA PHE A 84 3.11 6.42 13.30
C PHE A 84 4.11 6.94 14.34
N ASN A 85 5.12 7.69 13.90
CA ASN A 85 6.13 8.26 14.79
C ASN A 85 5.81 9.70 15.25
N GLY A 86 4.74 10.32 14.74
CA GLY A 86 4.30 11.66 15.12
C GLY A 86 5.15 12.78 14.51
N ASP A 87 5.85 12.53 13.41
CA ASP A 87 6.70 13.53 12.74
C ASP A 87 5.95 14.33 11.66
N GLY A 88 4.67 14.04 11.45
CA GLY A 88 3.82 14.69 10.46
C GLY A 88 4.02 14.20 9.03
N ALA A 89 4.88 13.20 8.80
CA ALA A 89 4.95 12.44 7.55
C ALA A 89 4.04 11.19 7.61
N LEU A 90 3.64 10.70 6.44
CA LEU A 90 2.88 9.45 6.39
C LEU A 90 3.85 8.29 6.36
N ASP A 91 3.66 7.35 7.28
CA ASP A 91 4.37 6.08 7.39
C ASP A 91 3.51 4.93 6.88
N LEU A 92 4.16 3.81 6.54
CA LEU A 92 3.50 2.53 6.32
C LEU A 92 3.94 1.54 7.38
N VAL A 93 3.06 1.28 8.33
CA VAL A 93 3.23 0.29 9.39
C VAL A 93 3.05 -1.11 8.79
N ALA A 94 3.91 -2.04 9.20
CA ALA A 94 3.82 -3.46 8.88
C ALA A 94 4.25 -4.29 10.10
N SER A 95 4.10 -5.62 10.05
CA SER A 95 4.57 -6.48 11.14
C SER A 95 6.07 -6.27 11.41
N GLY A 96 6.37 -5.92 12.66
CA GLY A 96 7.72 -5.69 13.17
C GLY A 96 8.28 -4.28 12.99
N GLY A 97 7.55 -3.32 12.40
CA GLY A 97 8.05 -1.96 12.20
C GLY A 97 7.24 -1.10 11.24
N TYR A 98 7.84 -0.06 10.70
CA TYR A 98 7.20 0.83 9.73
C TYR A 98 8.21 1.39 8.73
N TYR A 99 7.73 1.73 7.53
CA TYR A 99 8.47 2.50 6.55
C TYR A 99 8.23 3.99 6.80
N SER A 100 9.29 4.75 7.06
CA SER A 100 9.20 6.16 7.48
C SER A 100 9.15 7.12 6.30
N ASP A 101 8.20 8.05 6.33
CA ASP A 101 7.96 9.06 5.28
C ASP A 101 7.91 8.45 3.88
N VAL A 102 6.83 7.73 3.60
CA VAL A 102 6.70 6.88 2.41
C VAL A 102 6.55 7.68 1.12
N ARG A 103 6.20 8.97 1.25
CA ARG A 103 6.15 9.89 0.12
C ARG A 103 7.55 10.20 -0.39
N THR A 104 8.50 10.44 0.53
CA THR A 104 9.87 10.77 0.17
C THR A 104 10.71 9.52 -0.08
N HIS A 105 10.63 8.53 0.83
CA HIS A 105 11.51 7.36 0.82
C HIS A 105 10.86 6.09 0.26
N ARG A 106 9.60 6.16 -0.20
CA ARG A 106 8.84 4.98 -0.63
C ARG A 106 8.88 3.91 0.47
N MET A 107 9.29 2.69 0.12
CA MET A 107 9.48 1.59 1.08
C MET A 107 10.96 1.27 1.30
N GLU A 108 11.82 2.30 1.34
CA GLU A 108 13.27 2.13 1.49
C GLU A 108 13.76 2.38 2.92
N LYS A 109 13.05 3.21 3.71
CA LYS A 109 13.45 3.59 5.08
C LYS A 109 12.68 2.80 6.13
N TRP A 110 13.09 1.55 6.40
CA TRP A 110 12.48 0.70 7.42
C TRP A 110 12.99 1.01 8.84
N ILE A 111 12.06 1.16 9.79
CA ILE A 111 12.32 1.36 11.22
C ILE A 111 11.70 0.20 12.00
N PRO A 112 12.49 -0.65 12.66
CA PRO A 112 11.95 -1.76 13.45
C PRO A 112 11.30 -1.25 14.74
N VAL A 113 10.11 -1.76 15.05
CA VAL A 113 9.47 -1.56 16.36
C VAL A 113 9.85 -2.74 17.25
N ARG A 114 10.63 -2.47 18.29
CA ARG A 114 11.00 -3.45 19.30
C ARG A 114 10.16 -3.19 20.53
N LEU A 115 9.35 -4.17 20.90
CA LEU A 115 8.68 -4.17 22.19
C LEU A 115 9.55 -4.98 23.14
N ASP A 116 10.08 -4.32 24.16
CA ASP A 116 10.72 -5.01 25.27
C ASP A 116 9.68 -5.94 25.91
N ARG A 117 10.02 -7.23 25.98
CA ARG A 117 9.12 -8.24 26.52
C ARG A 117 9.31 -8.30 28.02
N ASP A 118 8.55 -7.49 28.75
CA ASP A 118 8.45 -7.58 30.20
C ASP A 118 7.25 -8.45 30.64
N TYR A 119 6.99 -9.54 29.92
CA TYR A 119 5.98 -10.52 30.32
C TYR A 119 6.53 -11.94 30.32
N HIS A 120 6.11 -12.70 31.33
CA HIS A 120 6.50 -14.10 31.52
C HIS A 120 5.87 -14.98 30.44
N VAL A 121 6.71 -15.62 29.61
CA VAL A 121 6.26 -16.71 28.72
C VAL A 121 6.41 -18.01 29.51
N GLY A 122 5.33 -18.43 30.17
CA GLY A 122 5.29 -19.71 30.88
C GLY A 122 5.65 -20.85 29.92
N ARG A 123 6.54 -21.73 30.36
CA ARG A 123 6.79 -23.02 29.71
C ARG A 123 5.72 -24.03 30.12
#